data_AF-T1HGW0-F1
#
_entry.id   AF-T1HGW0-F1
#
_cell.length_a   1.000
_cell.length_b   1.000
_cell.length_c   1.000
_cell.angle_alpha   90.00
_cell.angle_beta   90.00
_cell.angle_gamma   90.00
#
_symmetry.space_group_name_H-M   'P 1'
#
loop_
_entity.id
_entity.type
_entity.pdbx_description
1 polymer ?
#
loop_
_entity_poly.entity_id
_entity_poly.type
_entity_poly.pdbx_seq_one_letter_code
_entity_poly.pdbx_strand_id
1 'polypeptide(L)'
;MGESGMGLACGQDPRLVKQISQWVRATVKIPVFIKLTPNTTDIVSLAKAAYEGNASGVSAINTVSGLMDTRVDGTPWPSVGRNRYTTYGGVSGNAIRPLGLRAVTAIAKALPGFPIFGIGGVDSANVALQYLRGGASAVQ
;
A
#
# COMPACT_ATOMS: atom_id res chain seq x y z
N MET A 1 -9.72 3.34 -23.60
CA MET A 1 -8.87 3.06 -22.42
C MET A 1 -9.52 1.90 -21.69
N GLY A 2 -8.91 0.72 -21.78
CA GLY A 2 -9.50 -0.54 -21.31
C GLY A 2 -9.25 -0.74 -19.81
N GLU A 3 -10.27 -1.23 -19.12
CA GLU A 3 -10.31 -1.52 -17.68
C GLU A 3 -9.49 -2.76 -17.27
N SER A 4 -8.51 -3.17 -18.09
CA SER A 4 -7.63 -4.29 -17.78
C SER A 4 -6.49 -3.84 -16.87
N GLY A 5 -6.41 -4.40 -15.65
CA GLY A 5 -5.32 -4.12 -14.70
C GLY A 5 -5.67 -3.12 -13.58
N MET A 6 -6.94 -2.80 -13.38
CA MET A 6 -7.37 -1.92 -12.29
C MET A 6 -7.02 -2.52 -10.91
N GLY A 7 -6.57 -1.67 -9.98
CA GLY A 7 -6.10 -2.08 -8.66
C GLY A 7 -4.57 -2.15 -8.58
N LEU A 8 -4.00 -3.35 -8.42
CA LEU A 8 -2.56 -3.55 -8.22
C LEU A 8 -1.74 -2.93 -9.39
N ALA A 9 -2.17 -3.11 -10.63
CA ALA A 9 -1.40 -2.64 -11.79
C ALA A 9 -1.43 -1.11 -11.93
N CYS A 10 -2.57 -0.45 -11.67
CA CYS A 10 -2.61 1.01 -11.59
C CYS A 10 -1.74 1.56 -10.46
N GLY A 11 -1.70 0.86 -9.32
CA GLY A 11 -0.88 1.22 -8.17
C GLY A 11 0.62 0.95 -8.36
N GLN A 12 1.03 0.27 -9.43
CA GLN A 12 2.43 -0.03 -9.74
C GLN A 12 3.03 0.88 -10.83
N ASP A 13 2.20 1.61 -11.58
CA ASP A 13 2.65 2.59 -12.59
C ASP A 13 2.55 4.03 -12.01
N PRO A 14 3.68 4.71 -11.74
CA PRO A 14 3.68 6.10 -11.27
C PRO A 14 2.86 7.04 -12.16
N ARG A 15 2.84 6.83 -13.49
CA ARG A 15 2.07 7.68 -14.41
C ARG A 15 0.58 7.55 -14.16
N LEU A 16 0.08 6.34 -13.93
CA LEU A 16 -1.33 6.10 -13.61
C LEU A 16 -1.67 6.64 -12.22
N VAL A 17 -0.80 6.44 -11.21
CA VAL A 17 -0.98 7.02 -9.88
C VAL A 17 -1.14 8.53 -9.95
N LYS A 18 -0.28 9.22 -10.70
CA LYS A 18 -0.35 10.66 -10.90
C LYS A 18 -1.66 11.08 -11.58
N GLN A 19 -2.01 10.45 -12.69
CA GLN A 19 -3.22 10.77 -13.45
C GLN A 19 -4.49 10.60 -12.62
N ILE A 20 -4.63 9.46 -11.93
CA ILE A 20 -5.78 9.18 -11.06
C ILE A 20 -5.84 10.20 -9.92
N SER A 21 -4.70 10.50 -9.29
CA SER A 21 -4.63 11.51 -8.22
C SER A 21 -5.10 12.88 -8.73
N GLN A 22 -4.66 13.30 -9.92
CA GLN A 22 -5.08 14.55 -10.56
C GLN A 22 -6.59 14.58 -10.82
N TRP A 23 -7.15 13.50 -11.38
CA TRP A 23 -8.58 13.41 -11.65
C TRP A 23 -9.40 13.55 -10.37
N VAL A 24 -9.03 12.82 -9.31
CA VAL A 24 -9.75 12.91 -8.02
C VAL A 24 -9.61 14.30 -7.42
N ARG A 25 -8.40 14.87 -7.41
CA ARG A 25 -8.14 16.21 -6.84
C ARG A 25 -8.81 17.34 -7.61
N ALA A 26 -9.05 17.18 -8.91
CA ALA A 26 -9.83 18.13 -9.70
C ALA A 26 -11.33 18.10 -9.35
N THR A 27 -11.83 16.99 -8.81
CA THR A 27 -13.25 16.81 -8.48
C THR A 27 -13.60 17.24 -7.05
N VAL A 28 -12.69 17.06 -6.08
CA VAL A 28 -13.01 17.24 -4.65
C VAL A 28 -12.12 18.25 -3.94
N LYS A 29 -12.71 18.98 -2.98
CA LYS A 29 -11.98 19.93 -2.13
C LYS A 29 -11.46 19.30 -0.82
N ILE A 30 -12.08 18.22 -0.36
CA ILE A 30 -11.65 17.47 0.83
C ILE A 30 -10.25 16.86 0.61
N PRO A 31 -9.46 16.62 1.67
CA PRO A 31 -8.17 15.94 1.54
C PRO A 31 -8.30 14.55 0.93
N VAL A 32 -7.33 14.16 0.10
CA VAL A 32 -7.30 12.85 -0.56
C VAL A 32 -5.95 12.20 -0.33
N PHE A 33 -5.96 10.98 0.22
CA PHE A 33 -4.76 10.19 0.48
C PHE A 33 -4.73 8.98 -0.44
N ILE A 34 -3.60 8.75 -1.12
CA ILE A 34 -3.45 7.61 -2.03
C ILE A 34 -2.84 6.43 -1.27
N LYS A 35 -3.53 5.27 -1.29
CA LYS A 35 -3.06 4.05 -0.61
C LYS A 35 -2.11 3.26 -1.51
N LEU A 36 -0.84 3.22 -1.12
CA LEU A 36 0.23 2.64 -1.92
C LEU A 36 0.35 1.13 -1.70
N THR A 37 0.53 0.40 -2.79
CA THR A 37 0.88 -1.03 -2.75
C THR A 37 2.36 -1.21 -2.44
N PRO A 38 2.76 -2.15 -1.56
CA PRO A 38 4.16 -2.49 -1.34
C PRO A 38 4.74 -3.38 -2.46
N ASN A 39 3.88 -3.89 -3.35
CA ASN A 39 4.24 -4.83 -4.40
C ASN A 39 4.86 -4.10 -5.59
N THR A 40 5.92 -3.33 -5.35
CA THR A 40 6.61 -2.52 -6.35
C THR A 40 8.11 -2.53 -6.06
N THR A 41 8.90 -2.30 -7.10
CA THR A 41 10.36 -2.16 -6.95
C THR A 41 10.71 -0.89 -6.16
N ASP A 42 10.02 0.22 -6.45
CA ASP A 42 10.28 1.50 -5.81
C ASP A 42 8.98 2.21 -5.41
N ILE A 43 8.63 2.11 -4.13
CA ILE A 43 7.45 2.77 -3.57
C ILE A 43 7.60 4.30 -3.48
N VAL A 44 8.84 4.81 -3.46
CA VAL A 44 9.10 6.25 -3.42
C VAL A 44 8.67 6.89 -4.74
N SER A 45 8.90 6.23 -5.87
CA SER A 45 8.40 6.71 -7.18
C SER A 45 6.88 6.87 -7.20
N LEU A 46 6.14 5.96 -6.57
CA LEU A 46 4.69 6.02 -6.47
C LEU A 46 4.23 7.16 -5.55
N ALA A 47 4.90 7.34 -4.42
CA ALA A 47 4.60 8.44 -3.51
C ALA A 47 4.86 9.81 -4.15
N LYS A 48 5.95 9.94 -4.91
CA LYS A 48 6.26 11.14 -5.72
C LYS A 48 5.17 11.40 -6.75
N ALA A 49 4.74 10.38 -7.47
CA ALA A 49 3.63 10.51 -8.42
C ALA A 49 2.32 10.96 -7.75
N ALA A 50 1.98 10.43 -6.58
CA ALA A 50 0.83 10.88 -5.82
C ALA A 50 0.96 12.36 -5.40
N TYR A 51 2.13 12.75 -4.90
CA TYR A 51 2.44 14.14 -4.55
C TYR A 51 2.31 15.09 -5.75
N GLU A 52 2.93 14.75 -6.89
CA GLU A 52 2.81 15.51 -8.15
C GLU A 52 1.38 15.51 -8.72
N GLY A 53 0.57 14.54 -8.31
CA GLY A 53 -0.85 14.48 -8.59
C GLY A 53 -1.71 15.31 -7.64
N ASN A 54 -1.09 16.13 -6.78
CA ASN A 54 -1.70 16.98 -5.77
C ASN A 54 -2.45 16.21 -4.67
N ALA A 55 -2.10 14.95 -4.42
CA ALA A 55 -2.61 14.23 -3.25
C ALA A 55 -2.24 14.98 -1.97
N SER A 56 -3.12 14.93 -0.97
CA SER A 56 -2.89 15.54 0.34
C SER A 56 -1.90 14.73 1.19
N GLY A 57 -1.64 13.48 0.80
CA GLY A 57 -0.76 12.56 1.48
C GLY A 57 -0.86 11.17 0.86
N VAL A 58 -0.17 10.21 1.49
CA VAL A 58 -0.26 8.80 1.14
C VAL A 58 -0.57 7.96 2.37
N SER A 59 -1.10 6.76 2.15
CA SER A 59 -1.14 5.72 3.17
C SER A 59 -0.28 4.55 2.73
N ALA A 60 0.61 4.08 3.59
CA ALA A 60 1.65 3.13 3.25
C ALA A 60 1.82 2.11 4.39
N ILE A 61 1.59 0.80 4.20
CA ILE A 61 1.36 0.07 2.94
C ILE A 61 0.02 -0.68 2.88
N ASN A 62 -0.43 -1.02 1.67
CA ASN A 62 -1.42 -2.06 1.45
C ASN A 62 -0.80 -3.46 1.72
N THR A 63 -1.57 -4.52 1.55
CA THR A 63 -1.12 -5.91 1.75
C THR A 63 -0.03 -6.32 0.76
N VAL A 64 0.82 -7.25 1.19
CA VAL A 64 1.86 -7.86 0.35
C VAL A 64 1.28 -9.07 -0.39
N SER A 65 1.51 -9.19 -1.69
CA SER A 65 0.99 -10.30 -2.49
C SER A 65 1.64 -11.62 -2.07
N GLY A 66 0.83 -12.66 -1.85
CA GLY A 66 1.34 -13.98 -1.49
C GLY A 66 0.30 -15.08 -1.54
N LEU A 67 0.78 -16.33 -1.49
CA LEU A 67 -0.02 -17.51 -1.18
C LEU A 67 0.32 -17.92 0.26
N MET A 68 -0.68 -17.96 1.14
CA MET A 68 -0.42 -18.18 2.56
C MET A 68 0.04 -19.60 2.84
N ASP A 69 -0.66 -20.59 2.31
CA ASP A 69 -0.43 -21.99 2.66
C ASP A 69 -0.93 -22.97 1.59
N THR A 70 -0.31 -24.14 1.56
CA THR A 70 -0.73 -25.34 0.83
C THR A 70 -0.70 -26.52 1.78
N ARG A 71 -1.77 -27.29 1.83
CA ARG A 71 -1.86 -28.51 2.64
C ARG A 71 -0.97 -29.62 2.08
N VAL A 72 -0.76 -30.66 2.89
CA VAL A 72 0.01 -31.87 2.51
C VAL A 72 -0.57 -32.56 1.28
N ASP A 73 -1.88 -32.49 1.05
CA ASP A 73 -2.56 -33.03 -0.13
C ASP A 73 -2.43 -32.14 -1.38
N GLY A 74 -1.65 -31.05 -1.31
CA GLY A 74 -1.45 -30.09 -2.38
C GLY A 74 -2.57 -29.05 -2.53
N THR A 75 -3.63 -29.12 -1.73
CA THR A 75 -4.72 -28.14 -1.83
C THR A 75 -4.35 -26.81 -1.17
N PRO A 76 -4.68 -25.65 -1.77
CA PRO A 76 -4.34 -24.35 -1.19
C PRO A 76 -5.23 -24.02 0.00
N TRP A 77 -4.81 -23.09 0.85
CA TRP A 77 -5.68 -22.44 1.85
C TRP A 77 -5.56 -20.91 1.75
N PRO A 78 -6.68 -20.17 1.57
CA PRO A 78 -8.07 -20.65 1.49
C PRO A 78 -8.37 -21.39 0.18
N SER A 79 -9.35 -22.32 0.24
CA SER A 79 -9.84 -23.08 -0.92
C SER A 79 -11.29 -22.69 -1.22
N VAL A 80 -11.61 -22.39 -2.48
CA VAL A 80 -12.94 -21.93 -2.91
C VAL A 80 -13.58 -22.91 -3.89
N GLY A 81 -14.85 -23.22 -3.67
CA GLY A 81 -15.65 -24.10 -4.52
C GLY A 81 -15.27 -25.58 -4.44
N ARG A 82 -15.97 -26.42 -5.23
CA ARG A 82 -15.76 -27.88 -5.23
C ARG A 82 -14.36 -28.27 -5.71
N ASN A 83 -13.80 -27.51 -6.67
CA ASN A 83 -12.46 -27.73 -7.21
C ASN A 83 -11.34 -27.17 -6.33
N ARG A 84 -11.67 -26.56 -5.18
CA ARG A 84 -10.71 -26.06 -4.18
C ARG A 84 -9.68 -25.08 -4.74
N TYR A 85 -10.10 -24.20 -5.66
CA TYR A 85 -9.20 -23.21 -6.26
C TYR A 85 -8.87 -22.06 -5.31
N THR A 86 -7.78 -21.36 -5.61
CA THR A 86 -7.38 -20.13 -4.94
C THR A 86 -6.71 -19.18 -5.95
N THR A 87 -6.40 -17.97 -5.50
CA THR A 87 -5.53 -17.02 -6.20
C THR A 87 -4.60 -16.37 -5.17
N TYR A 88 -3.62 -15.59 -5.61
CA TYR A 88 -2.78 -14.82 -4.70
C TYR A 88 -3.62 -13.84 -3.88
N GLY A 89 -3.43 -13.89 -2.57
CA GLY A 89 -4.06 -13.00 -1.61
C GLY A 89 -3.12 -11.90 -1.12
N GLY A 90 -3.62 -11.13 -0.16
CA GLY A 90 -2.84 -10.11 0.54
C GLY A 90 -2.43 -10.57 1.94
N VAL A 91 -1.12 -10.67 2.20
CA VAL A 91 -0.54 -10.88 3.52
C VAL A 91 -0.57 -9.56 4.30
N SER A 92 -0.99 -9.64 5.57
CA SER A 92 -1.11 -8.52 6.50
C SER A 92 -0.56 -8.88 7.88
N GLY A 93 -0.74 -8.00 8.87
CA GLY A 93 -0.30 -8.22 10.25
C GLY A 93 1.21 -8.05 10.44
N ASN A 94 1.72 -8.58 11.55
CA ASN A 94 3.09 -8.35 12.01
C ASN A 94 4.16 -8.85 11.03
N ALA A 95 3.85 -9.87 10.23
CA ALA A 95 4.74 -10.41 9.21
C ALA A 95 5.17 -9.35 8.18
N ILE A 96 4.31 -8.36 7.89
CA ILE A 96 4.61 -7.30 6.91
C ILE A 96 5.10 -5.99 7.56
N ARG A 97 5.22 -5.94 8.90
CA ARG A 97 5.65 -4.72 9.62
C ARG A 97 7.00 -4.18 9.12
N PRO A 98 8.05 -5.00 8.91
CA PRO A 98 9.33 -4.48 8.43
C PRO A 98 9.20 -3.79 7.06
N LEU A 99 8.31 -4.29 6.19
CA LEU A 99 8.06 -3.70 4.88
C LEU A 99 7.31 -2.36 5.01
N GLY A 100 6.33 -2.28 5.90
CA GLY A 100 5.62 -1.03 6.21
C GLY A 100 6.56 0.04 6.79
N LEU A 101 7.40 -0.31 7.77
CA LEU A 101 8.38 0.61 8.36
C LEU A 101 9.40 1.10 7.32
N ARG A 102 9.91 0.20 6.46
CA ARG A 102 10.80 0.58 5.35
C ARG A 102 10.12 1.56 4.40
N ALA A 103 8.87 1.30 4.01
CA ALA A 103 8.13 2.15 3.10
C ALA A 103 7.93 3.55 3.68
N VAL A 104 7.43 3.64 4.92
CA VAL A 104 7.17 4.93 5.59
C VAL A 104 8.46 5.74 5.73
N THR A 105 9.54 5.14 6.23
CA THR A 105 10.82 5.84 6.42
C THR A 105 11.44 6.29 5.09
N ALA A 106 11.37 5.45 4.04
CA ALA A 106 11.87 5.80 2.71
C ALA A 106 11.08 6.97 2.08
N ILE A 107 9.75 6.95 2.18
CA ILE A 107 8.89 8.02 1.66
C ILE A 107 9.13 9.30 2.45
N ALA A 108 9.13 9.24 3.79
CA ALA A 108 9.35 10.41 4.64
C ALA A 108 10.70 11.08 4.38
N LYS A 109 11.75 10.29 4.15
CA LYS A 109 13.08 10.81 3.78
C LYS A 109 13.07 11.47 2.40
N ALA A 110 12.39 10.88 1.42
CA ALA A 110 12.37 11.35 0.04
C ALA A 110 11.43 12.55 -0.19
N LEU A 111 10.37 12.67 0.61
CA LEU A 111 9.36 13.72 0.54
C LEU A 111 9.14 14.33 1.94
N PRO A 112 10.11 15.12 2.46
CA PRO A 112 10.00 15.71 3.79
C PRO A 112 8.73 16.56 3.93
N GLY A 113 7.96 16.31 4.98
CA GLY A 113 6.71 17.02 5.28
C GLY A 113 5.48 16.54 4.51
N PHE A 114 5.61 15.59 3.57
CA PHE A 114 4.45 15.00 2.91
C PHE A 114 3.70 14.05 3.87
N PRO A 115 2.40 14.27 4.15
CA PRO A 115 1.68 13.46 5.13
C PRO A 115 1.60 11.98 4.78
N ILE A 116 1.91 11.12 5.76
CA ILE A 116 1.88 9.66 5.61
C ILE A 116 1.02 9.05 6.71
N PHE A 117 0.05 8.22 6.34
CA PHE A 117 -0.59 7.27 7.27
C PHE A 117 0.16 5.94 7.22
N GLY A 118 0.84 5.59 8.31
CA GLY A 118 1.61 4.35 8.43
C GLY A 118 0.72 3.15 8.68
N ILE A 119 0.93 2.07 7.92
CA ILE A 119 0.13 0.84 7.98
C ILE A 119 1.07 -0.35 7.81
N GLY A 120 0.84 -1.40 8.60
CA GLY A 120 1.52 -2.70 8.46
C GLY A 120 1.91 -3.25 9.81
N GLY A 121 1.06 -4.13 10.36
CA GLY A 121 1.36 -4.83 11.62
C GLY A 121 1.49 -3.90 12.82
N VAL A 122 0.68 -2.84 12.91
CA VAL A 122 0.58 -2.00 14.10
C VAL A 122 -0.33 -2.70 15.11
N ASP A 123 0.25 -3.27 16.16
CA ASP A 123 -0.46 -4.09 17.17
C ASP A 123 -0.35 -3.54 18.59
N SER A 124 0.36 -2.42 18.76
CA SER A 124 0.71 -1.88 20.08
C SER A 124 1.12 -0.42 19.98
N ALA A 125 1.06 0.29 21.12
CA ALA A 125 1.52 1.67 21.23
C ALA A 125 3.01 1.83 20.87
N ASN A 126 3.84 0.85 21.23
CA ASN A 126 5.26 0.86 20.90
C ASN A 126 5.49 0.83 19.38
N VAL A 127 4.75 0.00 18.66
CA VAL A 127 4.86 -0.09 17.20
C VAL A 127 4.27 1.15 16.53
N ALA A 128 3.15 1.68 17.04
CA ALA A 128 2.62 2.96 16.58
C ALA A 128 3.67 4.07 16.69
N LEU A 129 4.38 4.15 17.82
CA LEU A 129 5.46 5.11 18.03
C LEU A 129 6.62 4.93 17.04
N GLN A 130 6.98 3.70 16.67
CA GLN A 130 7.99 3.44 15.64
C GLN A 130 7.60 4.06 14.29
N TYR A 131 6.34 3.90 13.87
CA TYR A 131 5.83 4.52 12.64
C TYR A 131 5.84 6.05 12.72
N LEU A 132 5.38 6.63 13.84
CA LEU A 132 5.40 8.08 14.05
C LEU A 132 6.83 8.64 14.01
N ARG A 133 7.78 7.96 14.65
CA ARG A 133 9.21 8.32 14.58
C ARG A 133 9.81 8.11 13.19
N GLY A 134 9.26 7.16 12.42
CA GLY A 134 9.63 6.92 11.03
C GLY A 134 9.10 7.95 10.04
N GLY A 135 8.29 8.92 10.48
CA GLY A 135 7.76 10.00 9.66
C GLY A 135 6.29 9.87 9.28
N ALA A 136 5.56 8.87 9.82
CA ALA A 136 4.10 8.86 9.71
C ALA A 136 3.47 9.94 10.59
N SER A 137 2.39 10.56 10.10
CA SER A 137 1.57 11.52 10.84
C SER A 137 0.48 10.83 11.67
N ALA A 138 0.03 9.64 11.25
CA ALA A 138 -0.92 8.80 11.95
C ALA A 138 -0.70 7.33 11.57
N VAL A 139 -1.34 6.41 12.30
CA VAL A 139 -1.26 4.96 12.05
C VAL A 139 -2.65 4.35 11.84
N GLN A 140 -2.75 3.28 11.05
CA GLN A 140 -3.95 2.44 10.87
C GLN A 140 -3.69 1.02 11.37
#